data_AF-A0A6L3SW68-F1
#
_entry.id   AF-A0A6L3SW68-F1
#
_cell.length_a   1.000
_cell.length_b   1.000
_cell.length_c   1.000
_cell.angle_alpha   90.00
_cell.angle_beta   90.00
_cell.angle_gamma   90.00
#
_symmetry.space_group_name_H-M   'P 1'
#
loop_
_entity.id
_entity.type
_entity.pdbx_description
1 polymer ?
#
loop_
_entity_poly.entity_id
_entity_poly.type
_entity_poly.pdbx_seq_one_letter_code
_entity_poly.pdbx_strand_id
1 'polypeptide(L)'
;MARSRKARNRAKRQLGRLPPTQEFLRFGQLFHQDLLEDHDGVEAATRFALTFFRGEERRRLRDFIGQILDSDLSPDELSKLWSLTGADWHFEPAGYRQVFGFVHDHLRKGLSRGPSAAGSR
;
A
#
# COMPACT_ATOMS: atom_id res chain seq x y z
N MET A 1 -20.53 23.29 5.19
CA MET A 1 -19.67 22.18 4.72
C MET A 1 -18.34 22.67 4.16
N ALA A 2 -17.39 23.11 5.00
CA ALA A 2 -16.12 23.73 4.55
C ALA A 2 -14.84 23.07 5.11
N ARG A 3 -14.96 22.07 6.00
CA ARG A 3 -13.82 21.44 6.69
C ARG A 3 -13.08 20.40 5.83
N SER A 4 -13.73 19.86 4.79
CA SER A 4 -13.17 18.77 3.96
C SER A 4 -12.14 19.26 2.91
N ARG A 5 -12.35 20.43 2.28
CA ARG A 5 -11.41 20.95 1.25
C ARG A 5 -10.09 21.50 1.82
N LYS A 6 -10.11 22.13 3.00
CA LYS A 6 -8.89 22.69 3.63
C LYS A 6 -7.92 21.60 4.10
N ALA A 7 -8.44 20.51 4.67
CA ALA A 7 -7.63 19.37 5.09
C ALA A 7 -6.93 18.70 3.90
N ARG A 8 -7.63 18.56 2.77
CA ARG A 8 -7.11 17.99 1.53
C ARG A 8 -5.97 18.82 0.92
N ASN A 9 -6.06 20.15 0.96
CA ASN A 9 -4.99 21.04 0.49
C ASN A 9 -3.79 21.16 1.46
N ARG A 10 -4.01 21.01 2.78
CA ARG A 10 -2.92 20.98 3.77
C ARG A 10 -2.17 19.65 3.75
N ALA A 11 -2.90 18.54 3.61
CA ALA A 11 -2.33 17.21 3.40
C ALA A 11 -1.46 17.19 2.12
N LYS A 12 -1.95 17.75 1.00
CA LYS A 12 -1.14 17.90 -0.23
C LYS A 12 0.17 18.67 -0.05
N ARG A 13 0.21 19.65 0.87
CA ARG A 13 1.43 20.43 1.16
C ARG A 13 2.44 19.70 2.05
N GLN A 14 1.99 18.80 2.93
CA GLN A 14 2.86 17.95 3.75
C GLN A 14 3.28 16.66 3.02
N LEU A 15 2.38 16.07 2.22
CA LEU A 15 2.65 14.96 1.28
C LEU A 15 3.56 15.34 0.12
N GLY A 16 3.89 16.62 -0.06
CA GLY A 16 4.90 17.06 -1.02
C GLY A 16 6.29 16.43 -0.82
N ARG A 17 6.51 15.75 0.31
CA ARG A 17 7.74 14.97 0.58
C ARG A 17 7.69 13.53 0.04
N LEU A 18 6.51 12.93 -0.10
CA LEU A 18 6.30 11.54 -0.56
C LEU A 18 5.02 11.49 -1.43
N PRO A 19 5.08 11.92 -2.69
CA PRO A 19 3.95 11.80 -3.59
C PRO A 19 3.61 10.31 -3.82
N PRO A 20 2.33 9.90 -3.74
CA PRO A 20 1.95 8.50 -3.97
C PRO A 20 2.32 8.07 -5.39
N THR A 21 2.99 6.92 -5.51
CA THR A 21 3.29 6.31 -6.81
C THR A 21 2.03 5.75 -7.45
N GLN A 22 2.05 5.58 -8.77
CA GLN A 22 0.93 4.99 -9.49
C GLN A 22 0.63 3.56 -9.00
N GLU A 23 1.67 2.80 -8.67
CA GLU A 23 1.56 1.45 -8.14
C GLU A 23 0.89 1.44 -6.76
N PHE A 24 1.21 2.41 -5.89
CA PHE A 24 0.55 2.56 -4.59
C PHE A 24 -0.92 2.96 -4.73
N LEU A 25 -1.24 3.86 -5.67
CA LEU A 25 -2.62 4.23 -5.96
C LEU A 25 -3.44 3.04 -6.45
N ARG A 26 -2.92 2.28 -7.42
CA ARG A 26 -3.58 1.04 -7.89
C ARG A 26 -3.71 0.02 -6.78
N PHE A 27 -2.71 -0.11 -5.91
CA PHE A 27 -2.75 -1.06 -4.82
C PHE A 27 -3.92 -0.76 -3.88
N GLY A 28 -4.09 0.50 -3.46
CA GLY A 28 -5.24 0.89 -2.63
C GLY A 28 -6.58 0.74 -3.35
N GLN A 29 -6.64 0.99 -4.67
CA GLN A 29 -7.85 0.76 -5.47
C GLN A 29 -8.31 -0.71 -5.47
N LEU A 30 -7.42 -1.68 -5.24
CA LEU A 30 -7.85 -3.08 -5.15
C LEU A 30 -8.65 -3.37 -3.86
N PHE A 31 -8.63 -2.48 -2.87
CA PHE A 31 -9.40 -2.63 -1.62
C PHE A 31 -10.78 -1.99 -1.72
N HIS A 32 -11.56 -2.43 -2.73
CA HIS A 32 -12.99 -2.17 -2.83
C HIS A 32 -13.80 -3.11 -1.92
N GLN A 33 -15.04 -2.73 -1.59
CA GLN A 33 -15.91 -3.50 -0.68
C GLN A 33 -16.06 -4.96 -1.11
N ASP A 34 -16.16 -5.24 -2.41
CA ASP A 34 -16.36 -6.61 -2.93
C ASP A 34 -15.17 -7.53 -2.61
N LEU A 35 -13.94 -7.01 -2.60
CA LEU A 35 -12.73 -7.80 -2.33
C LEU A 35 -12.65 -8.27 -0.87
N LEU A 36 -13.47 -7.71 0.02
CA LEU A 36 -13.60 -8.12 1.42
C LEU A 36 -14.60 -9.25 1.61
N GLU A 37 -15.67 -9.31 0.80
CA GLU A 37 -16.64 -10.39 0.88
C GLU A 37 -16.02 -11.73 0.45
N ASP A 38 -15.03 -11.69 -0.44
CA ASP A 38 -14.33 -12.87 -0.96
C ASP A 38 -13.14 -13.36 -0.11
N HIS A 39 -12.73 -12.62 0.94
CA HIS A 39 -11.48 -12.91 1.67
C HIS A 39 -11.59 -12.78 3.19
N ASP A 40 -11.05 -13.77 3.92
CA ASP A 40 -10.98 -13.84 5.39
C ASP A 40 -10.00 -12.83 6.03
N GLY A 41 -10.20 -11.54 5.76
CA GLY A 41 -9.50 -10.43 6.42
C GLY A 41 -8.35 -9.77 5.62
N VAL A 42 -7.71 -8.79 6.26
CA VAL A 42 -6.81 -7.82 5.59
C VAL A 42 -5.59 -8.47 4.97
N GLU A 43 -5.04 -9.50 5.62
CA GLU A 43 -3.87 -10.20 5.10
C GLU A 43 -4.19 -11.00 3.85
N ALA A 44 -5.36 -11.67 3.81
CA ALA A 44 -5.80 -12.45 2.66
C ALA A 44 -6.09 -11.52 1.47
N ALA A 45 -6.87 -10.46 1.69
CA ALA A 45 -7.12 -9.40 0.72
C ALA A 45 -5.82 -8.77 0.19
N THR A 46 -4.88 -8.49 1.09
CA THR A 46 -3.57 -7.94 0.71
C THR A 46 -2.77 -8.90 -0.15
N ARG A 47 -2.68 -10.19 0.22
CA ARG A 47 -1.96 -11.19 -0.58
C ARG A 47 -2.56 -11.31 -1.98
N PHE A 48 -3.89 -11.31 -2.08
CA PHE A 48 -4.60 -11.34 -3.36
C PHE A 48 -4.32 -10.08 -4.19
N ALA A 49 -4.44 -8.89 -3.60
CA ALA A 49 -4.12 -7.62 -4.26
C ALA A 49 -2.67 -7.59 -4.81
N LEU A 50 -1.71 -8.17 -4.08
CA LEU A 50 -0.31 -8.24 -4.50
C LEU A 50 -0.07 -9.19 -5.68
N THR A 51 -1.02 -10.06 -6.04
CA THR A 51 -0.90 -10.93 -7.24
C THR A 51 -1.01 -10.15 -8.56
N PHE A 52 -1.62 -8.96 -8.52
CA PHE A 52 -1.75 -8.07 -9.68
C PHE A 52 -0.47 -7.30 -10.00
N PHE A 53 0.52 -7.29 -9.10
CA PHE A 53 1.79 -6.58 -9.28
C PHE A 53 2.92 -7.53 -9.66
N ARG A 54 3.60 -7.27 -10.78
CA ARG A 54 4.69 -8.09 -11.30
C ARG A 54 5.92 -7.27 -11.64
N GLY A 55 7.09 -7.92 -11.69
CA GLY A 55 8.34 -7.31 -12.15
C GLY A 55 8.65 -5.97 -11.47
N GLU A 56 8.81 -4.92 -12.29
CA GLU A 56 9.14 -3.57 -11.84
C GLU A 56 8.05 -2.92 -11.00
N GLU A 57 6.77 -3.17 -11.29
CA GLU A 57 5.66 -2.60 -10.51
C GLU A 57 5.71 -3.10 -9.06
N ARG A 58 6.04 -4.38 -8.87
CA ARG A 58 6.24 -4.98 -7.55
C ARG A 58 7.41 -4.33 -6.81
N ARG A 59 8.52 -4.04 -7.51
CA ARG A 59 9.69 -3.35 -6.92
C ARG A 59 9.37 -1.91 -6.54
N ARG A 60 8.70 -1.15 -7.41
CA ARG A 60 8.29 0.23 -7.14
C ARG A 60 7.31 0.34 -5.98
N LEU A 61 6.34 -0.58 -5.91
CA LEU A 61 5.41 -0.64 -4.79
C LEU A 61 6.15 -0.93 -3.48
N ARG A 62 7.10 -1.89 -3.49
CA ARG A 62 7.93 -2.21 -2.33
C ARG A 62 8.74 -1.00 -1.88
N ASP A 63 9.44 -0.36 -2.81
CA ASP A 63 10.36 0.73 -2.49
C ASP A 63 9.59 1.96 -1.95
N PHE A 64 8.40 2.23 -2.49
CA PHE A 64 7.54 3.28 -1.97
C PHE A 64 7.01 2.95 -0.57
N ILE A 65 6.57 1.71 -0.33
CA ILE A 65 6.12 1.30 1.01
C ILE A 65 7.29 1.31 2.01
N GLY A 66 8.50 0.93 1.58
CA GLY A 66 9.72 1.06 2.38
C GLY A 66 9.96 2.52 2.79
N GLN A 67 9.84 3.47 1.86
CA GLN A 67 9.95 4.90 2.16
C GLN A 67 8.88 5.38 3.16
N ILE A 68 7.64 4.86 3.08
CA ILE A 68 6.61 5.16 4.07
C ILE A 68 7.02 4.65 5.46
N LEU A 69 7.54 3.42 5.55
CA LEU A 69 7.93 2.80 6.82
C LEU A 69 9.14 3.49 7.46
N ASP A 70 10.09 3.95 6.65
CA ASP A 70 11.27 4.70 7.11
C ASP A 70 10.96 6.18 7.40
N SER A 71 9.76 6.66 7.07
CA SER A 71 9.37 8.04 7.30
C SER A 71 8.81 8.29 8.71
N ASP A 72 8.94 9.54 9.15
CA ASP A 72 8.31 10.04 10.37
C ASP A 72 6.83 10.43 10.18
N LEU A 73 6.16 9.90 9.15
CA LEU A 73 4.74 10.17 8.93
C LEU A 73 3.91 9.68 10.13
N SER A 74 3.09 10.59 10.64
CA SER A 74 2.13 10.31 11.70
C SER A 74 0.98 9.40 11.21
N PRO A 75 0.30 8.68 12.10
CA PRO A 75 -0.87 7.87 11.74
C PRO A 75 -1.94 8.63 10.92
N ASP A 76 -2.20 9.89 11.25
CA ASP A 76 -3.12 10.76 10.50
C ASP A 76 -2.63 11.06 9.08
N GLU A 77 -1.32 11.21 8.89
CA GLU A 77 -0.73 11.43 7.57
C GLU A 77 -0.75 10.16 6.73
N LEU A 78 -0.52 8.98 7.34
CA LEU A 78 -0.68 7.68 6.69
C LEU A 78 -2.12 7.45 6.25
N SER A 79 -3.08 7.77 7.11
CA SER A 79 -4.51 7.71 6.78
C SER A 79 -4.84 8.63 5.60
N LYS A 80 -4.35 9.88 5.60
CA LYS A 80 -4.53 10.80 4.47
C LYS A 80 -3.88 10.30 3.18
N LEU A 81 -2.68 9.73 3.26
CA LEU A 81 -1.98 9.14 2.12
C LEU A 81 -2.79 7.98 1.54
N TRP A 82 -3.32 7.12 2.40
CA TRP A 82 -4.18 6.01 2.00
C TRP A 82 -5.49 6.48 1.36
N SER A 83 -6.15 7.50 1.91
CA SER A 83 -7.36 8.07 1.31
C SER A 83 -7.14 8.69 -0.09
N LEU A 84 -5.90 8.97 -0.51
CA LEU A 84 -5.62 9.39 -1.88
C LEU A 84 -5.78 8.25 -2.90
N THR A 85 -5.69 7.00 -2.47
CA THR A 85 -5.87 5.83 -3.34
C THR A 85 -7.33 5.68 -3.79
N GLY A 86 -8.28 6.18 -3.00
CA GLY A 86 -9.71 5.94 -3.20
C GLY A 86 -10.19 4.59 -2.69
N ALA A 87 -9.39 3.88 -1.88
CA ALA A 87 -9.81 2.68 -1.18
C ALA A 87 -11.06 2.94 -0.32
N ASP A 88 -12.01 2.02 -0.34
CA ASP A 88 -13.19 2.06 0.52
C ASP A 88 -12.82 1.63 1.95
N TRP A 89 -11.85 0.72 2.07
CA TRP A 89 -11.39 0.23 3.37
C TRP A 89 -10.38 1.18 4.01
N HIS A 90 -10.62 1.53 5.27
CA HIS A 90 -9.71 2.28 6.12
C HIS A 90 -9.34 1.47 7.36
N PHE A 91 -8.10 1.64 7.82
CA PHE A 91 -7.60 1.01 9.05
C PHE A 91 -7.65 1.99 10.21
N GLU A 92 -7.64 1.45 11.43
CA GLU A 92 -7.33 2.24 12.62
C GLU A 92 -5.97 2.94 12.43
N PRO A 93 -5.75 4.14 12.99
CA PRO A 93 -4.52 4.91 12.76
C PRO A 93 -3.24 4.10 13.04
N ALA A 94 -3.23 3.28 14.09
CA ALA A 94 -2.10 2.40 14.42
C ALA A 94 -1.91 1.21 13.46
N GLY A 95 -2.97 0.82 12.75
CA GLY A 95 -2.99 -0.33 11.83
C GLY A 95 -2.28 -0.08 10.51
N TYR A 96 -2.16 1.17 10.04
CA TYR A 96 -1.51 1.48 8.76
C TYR A 96 -0.06 0.98 8.69
N ARG A 97 0.74 1.21 9.74
CA ARG A 97 2.13 0.74 9.77
C ARG A 97 2.23 -0.79 9.79
N GLN A 98 1.28 -1.47 10.45
CA GLN A 98 1.26 -2.94 10.49
C GLN A 98 0.96 -3.52 9.10
N VAL A 99 -0.07 -2.98 8.43
CA VAL A 99 -0.42 -3.40 7.07
C VAL A 99 0.72 -3.10 6.08
N PHE A 100 1.28 -1.90 6.11
CA PHE A 100 2.42 -1.55 5.25
C PHE A 100 3.66 -2.39 5.54
N GLY A 101 3.94 -2.72 6.81
CA GLY A 101 5.02 -3.63 7.20
C GLY A 101 4.81 -5.03 6.63
N PHE A 102 3.60 -5.56 6.73
CA PHE A 102 3.22 -6.85 6.14
C PHE A 102 3.38 -6.85 4.61
N VAL A 103 2.88 -5.80 3.93
CA VAL A 103 3.02 -5.67 2.47
C VAL A 103 4.50 -5.63 2.07
N HIS A 104 5.31 -4.81 2.76
CA HIS A 104 6.73 -4.67 2.46
C HIS A 104 7.50 -5.99 2.63
N ASP A 105 7.25 -6.71 3.72
CA ASP A 105 7.85 -8.04 3.96
C ASP A 105 7.43 -9.05 2.89
N HIS A 106 6.14 -9.08 2.53
CA HIS A 106 5.64 -9.99 1.49
C HIS A 106 6.22 -9.66 0.10
N LEU A 107 6.34 -8.38 -0.23
CA LEU A 107 6.97 -7.93 -1.47
C LEU A 107 8.46 -8.29 -1.52
N ARG A 108 9.17 -8.17 -0.41
CA ARG A 108 10.59 -8.55 -0.26
C ARG A 108 10.79 -10.06 -0.39
N LYS A 109 9.98 -10.88 0.29
CA LYS A 109 10.05 -12.36 0.19
C LYS A 109 9.80 -12.88 -1.23
N GLY A 110 8.91 -12.23 -1.97
CA GLY A 110 8.66 -12.54 -3.38
C GLY A 110 9.84 -12.26 -4.32
N LEU A 111 10.77 -11.38 -3.94
CA LEU A 111 11.98 -11.07 -4.71
C LEU A 111 13.16 -12.01 -4.38
N SER A 112 13.12 -12.68 -3.23
CA SER A 112 14.09 -13.73 -2.86
C SER A 112 13.85 -15.05 -3.59
N ARG A 113 12.69 -15.22 -4.25
CA ARG A 113 12.46 -16.28 -5.24
C ARG A 113 12.73 -15.75 -6.64
N GLY A 114 14.02 -15.56 -6.97
CA GLY A 114 14.46 -15.56 -8.36
C GLY A 114 14.11 -16.92 -9.01
N PRO A 115 14.05 -17.00 -10.35
CA PRO A 115 13.69 -18.24 -11.02
C PRO A 115 14.62 -19.35 -10.52
N SER A 116 14.04 -20.48 -10.09
CA SER A 116 14.79 -21.72 -9.92
C SER A 116 15.25 -22.15 -11.31
N ALA A 117 16.37 -21.59 -11.76
CA ALA A 117 17.22 -22.22 -12.74
C ALA A 117 17.94 -23.38 -12.05
N ALA A 118 18.08 -24.48 -12.79
CA ALA A 118 18.56 -25.82 -12.40
C ALA A 118 17.48 -26.71 -11.75
N GLY A 119 17.27 -27.96 -12.17
CA GLY A 119 18.20 -28.85 -12.86
C GLY A 119 17.54 -29.74 -13.92
N SER A 120 18.36 -29.99 -14.94
CA SER A 120 18.24 -30.97 -16.00
C SER A 120 17.62 -32.30 -15.59
N ARG A 121 16.84 -32.86 -16.50
CA ARG A 121 16.99 -34.24 -16.98
C ARG A 121 16.52 -34.31 -18.42
#